data_AF-A0A954M341-F1
#
_entry.id   AF-A0A954M341-F1
#
_cell.length_a   1.000
_cell.length_b   1.000
_cell.length_c   1.000
_cell.angle_alpha   90.00
_cell.angle_beta   90.00
_cell.angle_gamma   90.00
#
_symmetry.space_group_name_H-M   'P 1'
#
loop_
_entity.id
_entity.type
_entity.pdbx_description
1 polymer ?
#
loop_
_entity_poly.entity_id
_entity_poly.type
_entity_poly.pdbx_seq_one_letter_code
_entity_poly.pdbx_strand_id
1 'polypeptide(L)' 'HIAGSTLIPMGELQERVGELQPYRDKQIVVHCHHGGRSLRVTHWLRSQGFDQTQNLTGGIDAWSQTVDPAVPRY' A
#
# COMPACT_ATOMS: atom_id res chain seq x y z
N HIS A 1 8.16 -5.08 -7.60
CA HIS A 1 7.85 -4.25 -6.40
C HIS A 1 8.23 -2.81 -6.72
N ILE A 2 7.66 -1.80 -6.04
CA ILE A 2 8.01 -0.40 -6.29
C ILE A 2 9.25 -0.06 -5.45
N ALA A 3 10.26 0.58 -6.05
CA ALA A 3 11.47 0.95 -5.32
C ALA A 3 11.12 1.90 -4.14
N GLY A 4 11.68 1.65 -2.96
CA GLY A 4 11.37 2.40 -1.74
C GLY A 4 10.07 2.00 -1.04
N SER A 5 9.33 1.00 -1.52
CA SER A 5 8.15 0.46 -0.81
C SER A 5 8.57 -0.46 0.35
N THR A 6 7.87 -0.37 1.47
CA THR A 6 8.01 -1.33 2.57
C THR A 6 7.09 -2.53 2.36
N LEU A 7 7.65 -3.75 2.40
CA LEU A 7 6.87 -4.98 2.32
C LEU A 7 6.28 -5.34 3.69
N ILE A 8 4.96 -5.20 3.82
CA ILE A 8 4.18 -5.72 4.95
C ILE A 8 3.13 -6.70 4.39
N PRO A 9 3.32 -8.02 4.58
CA PRO A 9 2.32 -9.02 4.18
C PRO A 9 0.98 -8.79 4.90
N MET A 10 -0.12 -9.01 4.20
CA MET A 10 -1.47 -8.77 4.75
C MET A 10 -1.76 -9.57 6.03
N GLY A 11 -1.19 -10.79 6.15
CA GLY A 11 -1.32 -11.63 7.35
C GLY A 11 -0.57 -11.10 8.57
N GLU A 12 0.50 -10.33 8.36
CA GLU A 12 1.31 -9.74 9.42
C GLU A 12 0.90 -8.30 9.76
N LEU A 13 0.00 -7.71 8.96
CA LEU A 13 -0.36 -6.29 9.04
C LEU A 13 -0.84 -5.88 10.44
N GLN A 14 -1.63 -6.72 11.10
CA GLN A 14 -2.17 -6.40 12.43
C GLN A 14 -1.07 -6.34 13.50
N GLU A 15 -0.10 -7.25 13.43
CA GLU A 15 1.02 -7.32 14.36
C GLU A 15 2.04 -6.21 14.09
N ARG A 16 2.24 -5.87 12.81
CA ARG A 16 3.25 -4.92 12.34
C ARG A 16 2.74 -3.49 12.14
N VAL A 17 1.47 -3.21 12.43
CA VAL A 17 0.90 -1.85 12.30
C VAL A 17 1.64 -0.82 13.15
N GLY A 18 2.28 -1.25 14.24
CA GLY A 18 3.14 -0.41 15.07
C GLY A 18 4.27 0.27 14.29
N GLU A 19 4.81 -0.38 13.25
CA GLU A 19 5.86 0.18 12.38
C GLU A 19 5.39 1.41 11.60
N LEU A 20 4.07 1.56 11.43
CA LEU A 20 3.48 2.68 10.70
C LEU A 20 3.22 3.89 11.59
N GLN A 21 3.28 3.76 12.93
CA GLN A 21 2.97 4.86 13.85
C GLN A 21 3.73 6.17 13.57
N PRO A 22 5.03 6.17 13.18
CA PRO A 22 5.75 7.40 12.81
C PRO A 22 5.18 8.14 11.58
N TYR A 23 4.29 7.48 10.83
CA TYR A 23 3.62 7.98 9.64
C TYR A 23 2.12 8.22 9.84
N ARG A 24 1.63 8.21 11.10
CA ARG A 24 0.20 8.34 11.43
C ARG A 24 -0.49 9.52 10.73
N ASP A 25 0.15 10.68 10.77
CA ASP A 25 -0.37 11.93 10.19
C ASP A 25 0.20 12.20 8.78
N LYS A 26 0.90 11.23 8.19
CA LYS A 26 1.52 11.33 6.86
C LYS A 26 0.74 10.51 5.85
N GLN A 27 0.89 10.88 4.58
CA GLN A 27 0.33 10.10 3.48
C GLN A 27 0.99 8.72 3.41
N ILE A 28 0.17 7.67 3.46
CA ILE A 28 0.59 6.28 3.25
C ILE A 28 -0.09 5.77 1.97
N VAL A 29 0.67 5.31 0.99
CA VAL A 29 0.12 4.69 -0.22
C VAL A 29 0.28 3.18 -0.11
N VAL A 30 -0.83 2.46 -0.19
CA VAL A 30 -0.86 1.00 -0.14
C VAL A 30 -1.13 0.47 -1.54
N HIS A 31 -0.35 -0.52 -1.97
CA HIS A 31 -0.55 -1.18 -3.25
C HIS A 31 -0.52 -2.71 -3.11
N CYS A 32 -1.23 -3.38 -4.01
CA CYS A 32 -1.09 -4.80 -4.25
C CYS A 32 -0.92 -5.02 -5.77
N HIS A 33 -1.22 -6.22 -6.27
CA HIS A 33 -1.11 -6.50 -7.69
C HIS A 33 -2.11 -5.68 -8.55
N HIS A 34 -3.42 -5.74 -8.23
CA HIS A 34 -4.49 -5.06 -8.99
C HIS A 34 -5.33 -4.04 -8.17
N GLY A 35 -4.86 -3.62 -6.99
CA GLY A 35 -5.57 -2.66 -6.13
C GLY A 35 -6.67 -3.22 -5.20
N GLY A 36 -7.19 -4.43 -5.43
CA GLY A 36 -8.30 -4.97 -4.62
C GLY A 36 -7.94 -5.34 -3.17
N ARG A 37 -6.78 -5.97 -2.94
CA ARG A 37 -6.32 -6.33 -1.58
C ARG A 37 -5.87 -5.09 -0.81
N SER A 38 -5.16 -4.18 -1.48
CA SER A 38 -4.69 -2.94 -0.88
C SER A 38 -5.83 -2.00 -0.51
N LEU A 39 -6.98 -2.06 -1.19
CA LEU A 39 -8.17 -1.32 -0.79
C LEU A 39 -8.68 -1.75 0.59
N ARG A 40 -8.74 -3.08 0.86
CA ARG A 40 -9.14 -3.60 2.18
C ARG A 40 -8.19 -3.14 3.28
N VAL A 41 -6.89 -3.22 3.01
CA VAL A 41 -5.84 -2.73 3.92
C VAL A 41 -5.97 -1.23 4.17
N THR A 42 -6.24 -0.44 3.12
CA THR A 42 -6.42 1.02 3.24
C THR A 42 -7.59 1.36 4.15
N HIS A 43 -8.74 0.69 3.98
CA HIS A 43 -9.90 0.90 4.86
C HIS A 43 -9.62 0.51 6.30
N TRP A 44 -8.92 -0.61 6.50
CA TRP A 44 -8.52 -1.04 7.84
C TRP A 44 -7.55 -0.05 8.49
N LEU A 45 -6.53 0.42 7.79
CA LEU A 45 -5.59 1.42 8.31
C LEU A 45 -6.31 2.73 8.69
N ARG A 46 -7.25 3.20 7.86
CA ARG A 46 -8.09 4.35 8.20
C ARG A 46 -8.89 4.11 9.48
N SER A 47 -9.46 2.91 9.68
CA SER A 47 -10.17 2.60 10.93
C SER A 47 -9.25 2.55 12.17
N GLN A 48 -7.94 2.36 11.97
CA GLN A 48 -6.93 2.46 13.03
C GLN A 48 -6.40 3.90 13.24
N GLY A 49 -6.94 4.90 12.54
CA GLY A 49 -6.58 6.31 12.65
C GLY A 49 -5.44 6.76 11.74
N PHE A 50 -5.15 6.03 10.66
CA PHE A 50 -4.25 6.47 9.58
C PHE A 50 -5.08 7.13 8.46
N ASP A 51 -5.67 8.29 8.74
CA ASP A 51 -6.67 8.93 7.88
C ASP A 51 -6.15 9.29 6.48
N GLN A 52 -4.86 9.60 6.37
CA GLN A 52 -4.19 9.97 5.12
C GLN A 52 -3.76 8.76 4.27
N THR A 53 -4.20 7.55 4.61
CA THR A 53 -3.91 6.33 3.84
C THR A 53 -4.68 6.32 2.52
N GLN A 54 -4.04 5.96 1.41
CA GLN A 54 -4.61 5.91 0.07
C GLN A 54 -4.31 4.57 -0.61
N ASN A 55 -5.25 4.08 -1.41
CA ASN A 55 -5.08 2.89 -2.23
C ASN A 55 -4.55 3.26 -3.61
N LEU A 56 -3.50 2.58 -4.07
CA LEU A 56 -3.04 2.69 -5.44
C LEU A 56 -4.02 1.97 -6.39
N THR A 57 -4.85 2.74 -7.09
CA THR A 57 -5.81 2.22 -8.07
C THR A 57 -5.10 1.43 -9.18
N GLY A 58 -5.63 0.26 -9.51
CA GLY A 58 -5.02 -0.65 -10.50
C GLY A 58 -3.76 -1.38 -10.00
N GLY A 59 -3.26 -1.06 -8.80
CA GLY A 59 -2.10 -1.72 -8.19
C GLY A 59 -0.80 -1.51 -8.98
N ILE A 60 0.17 -2.37 -8.69
CA ILE A 60 1.49 -2.30 -9.34
C ILE A 60 1.42 -2.57 -10.85
N ASP A 61 0.42 -3.33 -11.31
CA ASP A 61 0.25 -3.58 -12.76
C ASP A 61 -0.08 -2.28 -13.52
N ALA A 62 -0.97 -1.44 -12.99
CA ALA A 62 -1.27 -0.14 -13.57
C ALA A 62 -0.08 0.83 -13.46
N TRP A 63 0.65 0.80 -12.34
CA TRP A 63 1.88 1.58 -12.17
C TRP A 63 2.92 1.27 -13.24
N SER A 64 3.18 -0.02 -13.48
CA SER A 64 4.12 -0.46 -14.51
C SER A 64 3.71 -0.01 -15.92
N GLN A 65 2.42 0.18 -16.18
CA GLN A 65 1.94 0.58 -17.51
C GLN A 65 1.91 2.09 -17.71
N THR A 66 1.65 2.86 -16.66
CA THR A 66 1.30 4.27 -16.77
C THR A 66 2.31 5.22 -16.15
N VAL A 67 3.17 4.73 -15.26
CA VAL A 67 4.12 5.56 -14.51
C VAL A 67 5.56 5.10 -14.71
N ASP A 68 5.87 3.84 -14.45
CA ASP A 68 7.23 3.32 -14.53
C ASP A 68 7.31 1.96 -15.23
N PRO A 69 7.58 1.96 -16.55
CA PRO A 69 7.75 0.73 -17.34
C PRO A 69 8.93 -0.16 -16.91
N ALA A 70 9.87 0.36 -16.11
CA ALA A 70 10.98 -0.44 -15.60
C ALA A 70 10.55 -1.41 -14.49
N VAL A 71 9.41 -1.17 -13.84
CA VAL A 71 8.86 -2.10 -12.84
C VAL A 71 8.31 -3.34 -13.56
N PRO A 72 8.90 -4.54 -13.36
CA PRO A 72 8.50 -5.73 -14.08
C PRO A 72 7.06 -6.14 -13.77
N ARG A 73 6.33 -6.53 -14.82
CA ARG A 73 5.00 -7.12 -14.73
C ARG A 73 5.13 -8.63 -14.61
N TYR A 74 4.28 -9.24 -13.79
CA TYR A 74 4.25 -10.67 -13.50
C TYR A 74 2.81 -11.12 -13.26
#